data_AF-A0A094CJD7-F1
#
_entry.id   AF-A0A094CJD7-F1
#
_cell.length_a   1.000
_cell.length_b   1.000
_cell.length_c   1.000
_cell.angle_alpha   90.00
_cell.angle_beta   90.00
_cell.angle_gamma   90.00
#
_symmetry.space_group_name_H-M   'P 1'
#
loop_
_entity.id
_entity.type
_entity.pdbx_description
1 polymer ?
#
loop_
_entity_poly.entity_id
_entity_poly.type
_entity_poly.pdbx_seq_one_letter_code
_entity_poly.pdbx_strand_id
1 'polypeptide(L)'
;MLVGELEYRKGNIEMAFHFLREAIVREDALAYSDPPPWMQPVRHALGGLLLEQGRVEEAETLFKQDLGFAQGYPRRKAKLNNVWGLHGLLECFTRLGKSQEASFIQPAHDIALASADVPVNVSCFCRTSAVAKDGCCSWIDHARG
;
A
#
# COMPACT_ATOMS: atom_id res chain seq x y z
N MET A 1 12.87 -3.26 2.08
CA MET A 1 11.46 -3.38 2.47
C MET A 1 11.33 -3.89 3.90
N LEU A 2 11.70 -5.14 4.18
CA LEU A 2 11.56 -5.78 5.50
C LEU A 2 12.00 -4.93 6.70
N VAL A 3 13.20 -4.34 6.65
CA VAL A 3 13.71 -3.49 7.75
C VAL A 3 12.75 -2.34 8.06
N GLY A 4 12.21 -1.66 7.04
CA GLY A 4 11.25 -0.58 7.24
C GLY A 4 9.94 -1.07 7.88
N GLU A 5 9.43 -2.22 7.46
CA GLU A 5 8.21 -2.82 8.06
C GLU A 5 8.43 -3.25 9.52
N LEU A 6 9.63 -3.74 9.86
CA LEU A 6 10.00 -4.09 11.23
C LEU A 6 10.13 -2.84 12.10
N GLU A 7 10.82 -1.80 11.62
CA GLU A 7 10.94 -0.54 12.35
C GLU A 7 9.58 0.12 12.60
N TYR A 8 8.65 0.01 11.64
CA TYR A 8 7.29 0.51 11.82
C TYR A 8 6.58 -0.22 12.96
N ARG A 9 6.68 -1.56 12.99
CA ARG A 9 6.11 -2.39 14.06
C ARG A 9 6.74 -2.15 15.43
N LYS A 10 7.98 -1.67 15.49
CA LYS A 10 8.63 -1.22 16.74
C LYS A 10 8.19 0.18 17.18
N GLY A 11 7.39 0.90 16.38
CA GLY A 11 6.97 2.28 16.63
C GLY A 11 7.96 3.34 16.13
N ASN A 12 9.03 2.95 15.44
CA ASN A 12 10.04 3.87 14.90
C ASN A 12 9.60 4.42 13.54
N ILE A 13 8.52 5.21 13.53
CA ILE A 13 7.78 5.62 12.31
C ILE A 13 8.66 6.29 11.25
N GLU A 14 9.40 7.35 11.60
CA GLU A 14 10.19 8.07 10.58
C GLU A 14 11.37 7.24 10.06
N MET A 15 11.97 6.40 10.91
CA MET A 15 13.03 5.48 10.49
C MET A 15 12.48 4.40 9.55
N ALA A 16 11.28 3.89 9.81
CA ALA A 16 10.59 2.99 8.90
C ALA A 16 10.37 3.61 7.53
N PHE A 17 9.87 4.85 7.49
CA PHE A 17 9.67 5.57 6.23
C PHE A 17 10.98 5.85 5.50
N HIS A 18 12.05 6.17 6.21
CA HIS A 18 13.38 6.30 5.62
C HIS A 18 13.79 5.01 4.89
N PHE A 19 13.76 3.86 5.56
CA PHE A 19 14.14 2.58 4.96
C PHE A 19 13.23 2.15 3.79
N LEU A 20 11.94 2.47 3.86
CA LEU A 20 11.01 2.18 2.76
C LEU A 20 11.26 3.08 1.54
N ARG A 21 11.58 4.36 1.74
CA ARG A 21 11.98 5.26 0.63
C ARG A 21 13.28 4.79 -0.02
N GLU A 22 14.28 4.39 0.78
CA GLU A 22 15.49 3.79 0.22
C GLU A 22 15.19 2.50 -0.56
N ALA A 23 14.29 1.66 -0.04
CA ALA A 23 13.90 0.43 -0.71
C ALA A 23 13.19 0.70 -2.05
N ILE A 24 12.40 1.77 -2.17
CA ILE A 24 11.83 2.22 -3.46
C ILE A 24 12.94 2.60 -4.43
N VAL A 25 13.96 3.35 -3.98
CA VAL A 25 15.10 3.72 -4.84
C VAL A 25 15.84 2.48 -5.35
N ARG A 26 16.05 1.49 -4.47
CA ARG A 26 16.68 0.21 -4.84
C ARG A 26 15.82 -0.60 -5.80
N GLU A 27 14.51 -0.69 -5.56
CA GLU A 27 13.54 -1.33 -6.46
C GLU A 27 13.53 -0.66 -7.84
N ASP A 28 13.52 0.67 -7.87
CA ASP A 28 13.55 1.47 -9.09
C ASP A 28 14.85 1.30 -9.90
N ALA A 29 15.95 0.93 -9.24
CA ALA A 29 17.25 0.69 -9.86
C ALA A 29 17.42 -0.75 -10.38
N LEU A 30 16.48 -1.65 -10.12
CA LEU A 30 16.55 -3.03 -10.62
C LEU A 30 16.55 -3.04 -12.15
N ALA A 31 17.37 -3.93 -12.72
CA ALA A 31 17.35 -4.18 -14.15
C ALA A 31 15.96 -4.72 -14.54
N TYR A 32 15.52 -4.37 -15.75
CA TYR A 32 14.27 -4.90 -16.27
C TYR A 32 14.38 -6.41 -16.45
N SER A 33 13.43 -7.15 -15.88
CA SER A 33 13.23 -8.58 -16.11
C SER A 33 11.74 -8.88 -16.18
N ASP A 34 11.38 -9.95 -16.89
CA ASP A 34 10.02 -10.48 -16.96
C ASP A 34 10.04 -11.97 -16.56
N PRO A 35 9.54 -12.32 -15.36
CA PRO A 35 8.84 -11.46 -14.40
C PRO A 35 9.76 -10.48 -13.65
N PRO A 36 9.21 -9.42 -13.03
CA PRO A 36 9.97 -8.49 -12.20
C PRO A 36 10.75 -9.23 -11.10
N PRO A 37 11.98 -8.78 -10.78
CA PRO A 37 12.80 -9.45 -9.77
C PRO A 37 12.26 -9.22 -8.35
N TRP A 38 11.40 -8.20 -8.18
CA TRP A 38 10.70 -7.90 -6.96
C TRP A 38 9.20 -7.75 -7.26
N MET A 39 8.40 -8.69 -6.77
CA MET A 39 6.97 -8.79 -7.12
C MET A 39 6.08 -7.95 -6.21
N GLN A 40 6.47 -7.71 -4.95
CA GLN A 40 5.69 -6.97 -3.98
C GLN A 40 6.09 -5.49 -3.98
N PRO A 41 5.28 -4.56 -4.55
CA PRO A 41 5.70 -3.18 -4.69
C PRO A 41 5.99 -2.53 -3.34
N VAL A 42 7.19 -1.95 -3.18
CA VAL A 42 7.56 -1.28 -1.91
C VAL A 42 6.67 -0.05 -1.68
N ARG A 43 6.22 0.57 -2.78
CA ARG A 43 5.28 1.70 -2.78
C ARG A 43 3.95 1.38 -2.11
N HIS A 44 3.45 0.13 -2.18
CA HIS A 44 2.24 -0.27 -1.45
C HIS A 44 2.46 -0.30 0.05
N ALA A 45 3.58 -0.87 0.51
CA ALA A 45 3.92 -0.91 1.93
C ALA A 45 4.04 0.52 2.48
N LEU A 46 4.83 1.39 1.83
CA LEU A 46 4.97 2.77 2.27
C LEU A 46 3.64 3.54 2.18
N GLY A 47 2.92 3.44 1.06
CA GLY A 47 1.64 4.14 0.86
C GLY A 47 0.58 3.77 1.90
N GLY A 48 0.43 2.48 2.21
CA GLY A 48 -0.51 2.02 3.25
C GLY A 48 -0.15 2.53 4.64
N LEU A 49 1.15 2.54 4.99
CA LEU A 49 1.63 3.04 6.27
C LEU A 49 1.56 4.57 6.39
N LEU A 50 1.72 5.29 5.28
CA LEU A 50 1.49 6.75 5.22
C LEU A 50 0.02 7.07 5.43
N LEU A 51 -0.90 6.33 4.79
CA LEU A 51 -2.34 6.47 5.02
C LEU A 51 -2.74 6.18 6.47
N GLU A 52 -2.09 5.22 7.13
CA GLU A 52 -2.26 4.95 8.57
C GLU A 52 -1.88 6.15 9.42
N GLN A 53 -0.79 6.85 9.06
CA GLN A 53 -0.29 8.03 9.77
C GLN A 53 -0.92 9.35 9.28
N GLY A 54 -1.95 9.29 8.42
CA GLY A 54 -2.64 10.49 7.91
C GLY A 54 -1.82 11.32 6.90
N ARG A 55 -0.70 10.80 6.37
CA ARG A 55 0.16 11.47 5.37
C ARG A 55 -0.38 11.21 3.95
N VAL A 56 -1.59 11.69 3.68
CA VAL A 56 -2.40 11.29 2.52
C VAL A 56 -1.83 11.78 1.18
N GLU A 57 -1.30 12.99 1.12
CA GLU A 57 -0.76 13.59 -0.11
C GLU A 57 0.49 12.87 -0.60
N GLU A 58 1.34 12.45 0.35
CA GLU A 58 2.52 11.64 0.03
C GLU A 58 2.09 10.25 -0.47
N ALA A 59 1.11 9.62 0.18
CA ALA A 59 0.57 8.34 -0.25
C ALA A 59 -0.04 8.41 -1.67
N GLU A 60 -0.81 9.47 -1.98
CA GLU A 60 -1.37 9.70 -3.32
C GLU A 60 -0.27 9.71 -4.39
N THR A 61 0.83 10.40 -4.11
CA THR A 61 1.97 10.47 -5.04
C THR A 61 2.56 9.08 -5.29
N LEU A 62 2.74 8.27 -4.25
CA LEU A 62 3.26 6.91 -4.38
C LEU A 62 2.33 6.00 -5.16
N PHE A 63 1.02 6.03 -4.90
CA PHE A 63 0.05 5.21 -5.62
C PHE A 63 -0.11 5.66 -7.08
N LYS A 64 -0.05 6.97 -7.37
CA LYS A 64 0.00 7.47 -8.76
C LYS A 64 1.24 6.99 -9.49
N GLN A 65 2.40 6.95 -8.83
CA GLN A 65 3.63 6.41 -9.42
C GLN A 65 3.51 4.90 -9.66
N ASP A 66 3.03 4.16 -8.66
CA ASP A 66 2.86 2.71 -8.76
C ASP A 66 1.91 2.31 -9.91
N LEU A 67 0.76 2.97 -10.03
CA LEU A 67 -0.24 2.69 -11.07
C LEU A 67 0.08 3.33 -12.43
N GLY A 68 1.15 4.12 -12.54
CA GLY A 68 1.56 4.76 -13.79
C GLY A 68 0.74 6.00 -14.19
N PHE A 69 0.07 6.65 -13.24
CA PHE A 69 -0.63 7.93 -13.42
C PHE A 69 0.28 9.15 -13.19
N ALA A 70 1.42 8.98 -12.52
CA ALA A 70 2.34 10.09 -12.27
C ALA A 70 3.10 10.52 -13.53
N GLN A 71 3.04 11.81 -13.84
CA GLN A 71 3.86 12.41 -14.90
C GLN A 71 5.35 12.26 -14.53
N GLY A 72 6.16 11.79 -15.49
CA GLY A 72 7.60 11.60 -15.30
C GLY A 72 8.03 10.26 -14.68
N TYR A 73 7.11 9.40 -14.23
CA TYR A 73 7.46 8.04 -13.80
C TYR A 73 7.42 7.06 -15.00
N PRO A 74 8.46 6.25 -15.26
CA PRO A 74 8.49 5.37 -16.42
C PRO A 74 7.33 4.35 -16.41
N ARG A 75 6.45 4.42 -17.40
CA ARG A 75 5.27 3.54 -17.52
C ARG A 75 5.61 2.05 -17.46
N ARG A 76 6.79 1.65 -17.94
CA ARG A 76 7.29 0.26 -17.89
C ARG A 76 7.44 -0.31 -16.47
N LYS A 77 7.53 0.55 -15.45
CA LYS A 77 7.66 0.16 -14.04
C LYS A 77 6.31 0.06 -13.34
N ALA A 78 5.27 0.62 -13.94
CA ALA A 78 3.94 0.71 -13.35
C ALA A 78 3.29 -0.67 -13.22
N LYS A 79 2.52 -0.86 -12.16
CA LYS A 79 1.69 -2.02 -11.88
C LYS A 79 0.25 -1.69 -12.25
N LEU A 80 -0.01 -1.64 -13.56
CA LEU A 80 -1.31 -1.24 -14.10
C LEU A 80 -2.43 -2.10 -13.52
N ASN A 81 -3.52 -1.44 -13.12
CA ASN A 81 -4.72 -2.08 -12.55
C ASN A 81 -4.47 -2.98 -11.33
N ASN A 82 -3.38 -2.76 -10.59
CA ASN A 82 -3.19 -3.48 -9.34
C ASN A 82 -4.27 -3.08 -8.31
N VAL A 83 -5.04 -4.05 -7.84
CA VAL A 83 -6.18 -3.84 -6.93
C VAL A 83 -5.77 -3.09 -5.65
N TRP A 84 -4.61 -3.42 -5.08
CA TRP A 84 -4.11 -2.83 -3.84
C TRP A 84 -3.72 -1.36 -4.05
N GLY A 85 -3.07 -1.06 -5.17
CA GLY A 85 -2.72 0.30 -5.56
C GLY A 85 -3.96 1.15 -5.86
N LEU A 86 -4.92 0.59 -6.61
CA LEU A 86 -6.20 1.25 -6.92
C LEU A 86 -6.98 1.58 -5.66
N HIS A 87 -7.04 0.63 -4.72
CA HIS A 87 -7.70 0.83 -3.43
C HIS A 87 -7.06 1.97 -2.63
N GLY A 88 -5.72 1.98 -2.57
CA GLY A 88 -4.97 3.05 -1.91
C GLY A 88 -5.15 4.42 -2.56
N LEU A 89 -5.12 4.49 -3.89
CA LEU A 89 -5.32 5.75 -4.60
C LEU A 89 -6.75 6.29 -4.42
N LEU A 90 -7.75 5.41 -4.46
CA LEU A 90 -9.15 5.77 -4.22
C LEU A 90 -9.32 6.30 -2.80
N GLU A 91 -8.76 5.63 -1.80
CA GLU A 91 -8.77 6.09 -0.41
C GLU A 91 -8.13 7.48 -0.26
N CYS A 92 -7.00 7.73 -0.94
CA CYS A 92 -6.38 9.05 -0.98
C CYS A 92 -7.32 10.11 -1.56
N PHE A 93 -7.95 9.85 -2.70
CA PHE A 93 -8.86 10.81 -3.33
C PHE A 93 -10.08 11.10 -2.46
N THR A 94 -10.67 10.08 -1.84
CA THR A 94 -11.79 10.26 -0.91
C THR A 94 -11.39 11.13 0.29
N ARG A 95 -10.25 10.85 0.93
CA ARG A 95 -9.78 11.62 2.10
C ARG A 95 -9.40 13.07 1.77
N LEU A 96 -8.93 13.32 0.55
CA LEU A 96 -8.58 14.67 0.07
C LEU A 96 -9.76 15.41 -0.57
N GLY A 97 -10.97 14.82 -0.62
CA GLY A 97 -12.15 15.44 -1.24
C GLY A 97 -12.12 15.51 -2.77
N LYS A 98 -11.21 14.79 -3.43
CA LYS A 98 -11.00 14.76 -4.89
C LYS A 98 -12.03 13.87 -5.59
N SER A 99 -13.29 14.30 -5.53
CA SER A 99 -14.44 13.48 -5.92
C SER A 99 -14.49 13.14 -7.43
N GLN A 100 -13.97 14.02 -8.29
CA GLN A 100 -13.92 13.78 -9.74
C GLN A 100 -12.85 12.74 -10.09
N GLU A 101 -11.68 12.81 -9.45
CA GLU A 101 -10.62 11.83 -9.65
C GLU A 101 -10.98 10.48 -9.05
N ALA A 102 -11.66 10.46 -7.90
CA ALA A 102 -12.23 9.24 -7.32
C ALA A 102 -13.20 8.56 -8.29
N SER A 103 -14.16 9.31 -8.87
CA SER A 103 -15.13 8.74 -9.80
C SER A 103 -14.50 8.22 -11.09
N PHE A 104 -13.38 8.79 -11.52
CA PHE A 104 -12.63 8.31 -12.68
C PHE A 104 -11.94 6.96 -12.42
N ILE A 105 -11.41 6.74 -11.21
CA ILE A 105 -10.71 5.49 -10.84
C ILE A 105 -11.67 4.40 -10.35
N GLN A 106 -12.83 4.76 -9.82
CA GLN A 106 -13.81 3.83 -9.24
C GLN A 106 -14.13 2.63 -10.15
N PRO A 107 -14.40 2.78 -11.46
CA PRO A 107 -14.71 1.61 -12.31
C PRO A 107 -13.55 0.61 -12.40
N ALA A 108 -12.30 1.11 -12.53
CA ALA A 108 -11.13 0.25 -12.58
C ALA A 108 -10.89 -0.46 -11.25
N HIS A 109 -11.10 0.26 -10.14
CA HIS A 109 -11.07 -0.30 -8.79
C HIS A 109 -12.10 -1.42 -8.63
N ASP A 110 -13.36 -1.19 -9.00
CA ASP A 110 -14.45 -2.15 -8.77
C ASP A 110 -14.27 -3.43 -9.60
N ILE A 111 -13.77 -3.31 -10.83
CA ILE A 111 -13.43 -4.47 -11.67
C ILE A 111 -12.28 -5.29 -11.03
N ALA A 112 -11.24 -4.61 -10.56
CA ALA A 112 -10.10 -5.27 -9.92
C ALA A 112 -10.50 -5.93 -8.60
N LEU A 113 -11.37 -5.27 -7.81
CA LEU A 113 -11.89 -5.79 -6.55
C LEU A 113 -12.81 -7.00 -6.76
N ALA A 114 -13.67 -6.99 -7.78
CA ALA A 114 -14.54 -8.11 -8.11
C ALA A 114 -13.77 -9.38 -8.51
N SER A 115 -12.51 -9.22 -8.93
CA SER A 115 -11.63 -10.33 -9.30
C SER A 115 -10.72 -10.80 -8.14
N ALA A 116 -10.80 -10.16 -6.97
CA ALA A 116 -9.95 -10.49 -5.84
C ALA A 116 -10.49 -11.70 -5.06
N ASP A 117 -9.62 -12.67 -4.79
CA ASP A 117 -9.97 -13.86 -4.00
C ASP A 117 -10.16 -13.55 -2.51
N VAL A 118 -9.62 -12.42 -2.05
CA VAL A 118 -9.66 -12.00 -0.65
C VAL A 118 -10.26 -10.60 -0.53
N PRO A 119 -10.94 -10.29 0.58
CA PRO A 119 -11.40 -8.93 0.85
C PRO A 119 -10.23 -7.92 0.88
N VAL A 120 -10.27 -6.91 0.02
CA VAL A 120 -9.30 -5.82 -0.01
C VAL A 120 -9.90 -4.60 0.69
N ASN A 121 -9.70 -4.53 2.00
CA ASN A 121 -10.20 -3.43 2.84
C ASN A 121 -9.15 -2.33 3.09
N VAL A 122 -7.88 -2.62 2.76
CA VAL A 122 -6.76 -1.69 2.89
C VAL A 122 -5.80 -1.93 1.73
N SER A 123 -5.05 -0.89 1.37
CA SER A 123 -4.07 -0.96 0.27
C SER A 123 -2.83 -1.82 0.58
N CYS A 124 -2.59 -2.14 1.86
CA CYS A 124 -1.52 -3.06 2.25
C CYS A 124 -1.74 -3.62 3.66
N PHE A 125 -1.51 -4.92 3.86
CA PHE A 125 -1.56 -5.55 5.19
C PHE A 125 -0.39 -5.19 6.11
N CYS A 126 0.58 -4.40 5.63
CA CYS A 126 1.56 -3.76 6.51
C CYS A 126 0.88 -2.77 7.47
N ARG A 127 -0.29 -2.24 7.09
CA ARG A 127 -1.14 -1.36 7.90
C ARG A 127 -1.61 -2.09 9.16
N THR A 128 -1.15 -1.67 10.34
CA THR A 128 -1.43 -2.36 11.61
C THR A 128 -2.87 -2.16 12.08
N SER A 129 -3.46 -1.01 11.77
CA SER A 129 -4.88 -0.69 12.04
C SER A 129 -5.85 -1.59 11.28
N ALA A 130 -5.41 -2.23 10.19
CA ALA A 130 -6.23 -3.18 9.42
C ALA A 130 -6.37 -4.54 10.12
N VAL A 131 -5.38 -4.91 10.94
CA VAL A 131 -5.30 -6.20 11.64
C VAL A 131 -5.87 -6.08 13.06
N ALA A 132 -5.93 -4.87 13.61
CA ALA A 132 -6.38 -4.62 14.97
C ALA A 132 -7.91 -4.49 15.08
N LYS A 133 -8.65 -5.57 14.80
CA LYS A 133 -9.97 -5.81 15.39
C LYS A 133 -10.17 -7.31 15.66
N ASP A 134 -10.58 -7.59 16.89
CA ASP A 134 -10.94 -8.85 17.51
C ASP A 134 -9.81 -9.79 17.95
N GLY A 135 -9.34 -9.53 19.18
CA GLY A 135 -9.05 -10.52 20.23
C GLY A 135 -8.65 -11.94 19.82
N CYS A 136 -7.57 -12.10 19.06
CA CYS A 136 -7.09 -13.42 18.64
C CYS A 136 -6.43 -14.24 19.79
N CYS A 137 -6.32 -13.67 21.00
CA CYS A 137 -5.71 -14.33 22.17
C CYS A 137 -6.65 -14.60 23.35
N SER A 138 -7.98 -14.56 23.19
CA SER A 138 -8.90 -14.94 24.28
C SER A 138 -8.96 -16.44 24.58
N TRP A 139 -8.29 -17.29 23.79
CA TRP A 139 -8.31 -18.74 23.94
C TRP A 139 -7.36 -19.29 25.04
N ILE A 140 -6.48 -18.46 25.61
CA ILE A 140 -5.50 -18.92 26.63
C ILE A 140 -6.12 -18.99 28.04
N ASP A 141 -7.23 -18.31 28.31
CA ASP A 141 -7.79 -18.23 29.66
C ASP A 141 -8.74 -19.39 30.05
N HIS A 142 -9.06 -20.31 29.13
CA HIS A 142 -9.93 -21.46 29.41
C HIS A 142 -9.21 -22.76 29.81
N ALA A 143 -7.87 -22.77 29.89
CA ALA A 143 -7.08 -23.95 30.27
C ALA A 143 -6.57 -23.93 31.72
N ARG A 144 -7.21 -23.16 32.61
CA ARG A 144 -6.98 -23.18 34.07
C ARG A 144 -8.30 -23.28 34.82
N GLY A 145 -8.89 -24.47 34.81
CA GLY A 145 -10.06 -24.85 35.60
C GLY A 145 -10.08 -26.35 35.79
#